data_AF-A0AAD9E019-F1
#
_entry.id   AF-A0AAD9E019-F1
#
_cell.length_a   1.000
_cell.length_b   1.000
_cell.length_c   1.000
_cell.angle_alpha   90.00
_cell.angle_beta   90.00
_cell.angle_gamma   90.00
#
_symmetry.space_group_name_H-M   'P 1'
#
loop_
_entity.id
_entity.type
_entity.pdbx_description
1 polymer ?
#
loop_
_entity_poly.entity_id
_entity_poly.type
_entity_poly.pdbx_seq_one_letter_code
_entity_poly.pdbx_strand_id
1 'polypeptide(L)'
;MDTALCKLYEAQFQAQHRHTALIAVGDFNSTNLKREVPNLYQHVTFPTRGNWTLNRCYTPYKDSYKALVHPPFGKSDHAAIFLIPKYKQTLKWEAPVQREVTHWTDQSMAALQDALDDTDRGSTDDVSEFTEAVVGFIGKLVDNTIPRTTIKKFPNQKPWLDKTICEALNSCTAAYNMGIINGNMDEYKSVAYGVAGW
;
A
#
# COMPACT_ATOMS: atom_id res chain seq x y z
N MET A 1 -15.24 4.78 31.72
CA MET A 1 -14.72 4.54 30.36
C MET A 1 -13.22 4.22 30.39
N ASP A 2 -12.43 4.93 31.20
CA ASP A 2 -10.98 4.74 31.33
C ASP A 2 -10.50 3.31 31.55
N THR A 3 -11.03 2.61 32.54
CA THR A 3 -10.54 1.28 32.93
C THR A 3 -10.72 0.23 31.83
N ALA A 4 -11.75 0.37 30.98
CA ALA A 4 -12.03 -0.58 29.91
C ALA A 4 -11.05 -0.42 28.73
N LEU A 5 -10.76 0.83 28.34
CA LEU A 5 -9.78 1.14 27.30
C LEU A 5 -8.35 0.77 27.72
N CYS A 6 -8.01 0.96 29.00
CA CYS A 6 -6.71 0.54 29.53
C CYS A 6 -6.55 -0.98 29.50
N LYS A 7 -7.58 -1.72 29.93
CA LYS A 7 -7.59 -3.19 29.84
C LYS A 7 -7.49 -3.68 28.39
N LEU A 8 -8.13 -3.00 27.44
CA LEU A 8 -8.01 -3.32 26.01
C LEU A 8 -6.57 -3.12 25.50
N TYR A 9 -5.94 -1.99 25.87
CA TYR A 9 -4.56 -1.68 25.51
C TYR A 9 -3.57 -2.74 26.03
N GLU A 10 -3.70 -3.13 27.30
CA GLU A 10 -2.86 -4.14 27.93
C GLU A 10 -3.10 -5.54 27.35
N ALA A 11 -4.36 -5.97 27.22
CA ALA A 11 -4.70 -7.33 26.83
C ALA A 11 -4.43 -7.64 25.35
N GLN A 12 -4.69 -6.70 24.43
CA GLN A 12 -4.63 -6.98 22.99
C GLN A 12 -3.40 -6.37 22.30
N PHE A 13 -2.93 -5.21 22.74
CA PHE A 13 -2.00 -4.44 21.92
C PHE A 13 -0.53 -4.70 22.25
N GLN A 14 -0.16 -4.77 23.55
CA GLN A 14 1.22 -5.06 23.94
C GLN A 14 1.62 -6.53 23.76
N ALA A 15 0.67 -7.45 23.96
CA ALA A 15 0.97 -8.89 24.01
C ALA A 15 1.05 -9.58 22.64
N GLN A 16 0.21 -9.20 21.66
CA GLN A 16 -0.01 -10.00 20.44
C GLN A 16 0.43 -9.33 19.14
N HIS A 17 0.51 -7.99 19.09
CA HIS A 17 0.69 -7.28 17.82
C HIS A 17 1.68 -6.11 17.90
N ARG A 18 2.98 -6.42 18.08
CA ARG A 18 4.07 -5.42 18.16
C ARG A 18 4.18 -4.47 16.96
N HIS A 19 3.58 -4.81 15.81
CA HIS A 19 3.65 -4.01 14.58
C HIS A 19 2.33 -3.33 14.19
N THR A 20 1.26 -3.46 14.98
CA THR A 20 -0.01 -2.80 14.67
C THR A 20 0.03 -1.33 15.08
N ALA A 21 -0.61 -0.46 14.29
CA ALA A 21 -0.78 0.94 14.64
C ALA A 21 -2.03 1.11 15.54
N LEU A 22 -1.84 1.61 16.76
CA LEU A 22 -2.95 2.02 17.63
C LEU A 22 -3.16 3.52 17.52
N ILE A 23 -4.40 3.92 17.19
CA ILE A 23 -4.81 5.32 17.17
C ILE A 23 -6.16 5.40 17.87
N ALA A 24 -6.20 6.04 19.04
CA ALA A 24 -7.43 6.30 19.77
C ALA A 24 -7.81 7.77 19.61
N VAL A 25 -8.90 8.04 18.88
CA VAL A 25 -9.34 9.40 18.52
C VAL A 25 -10.82 9.55 18.82
N GLY A 26 -11.21 10.68 19.37
CA GLY A 26 -12.61 11.01 19.60
C GLY A 26 -12.77 12.11 20.65
N ASP A 27 -14.01 12.29 21.07
CA ASP A 27 -14.36 13.15 22.20
C ASP A 27 -14.21 12.38 23.52
N PHE A 28 -13.24 12.79 24.32
CA PHE A 28 -12.95 12.20 25.62
C PHE A 28 -13.59 12.99 26.77
N ASN A 29 -14.25 14.12 26.48
CA ASN A 29 -14.74 15.07 27.47
C ASN A 29 -13.62 15.44 28.47
N SER A 30 -13.76 15.04 29.74
CA SER A 30 -12.81 15.30 30.83
C SER A 30 -11.70 14.24 30.93
N THR A 31 -11.76 13.19 30.12
CA THR A 31 -10.94 11.99 30.27
C THR A 31 -9.52 12.17 29.73
N ASN A 32 -8.51 11.82 30.53
CA ASN A 32 -7.10 11.90 30.14
C ASN A 32 -6.39 10.54 30.28
N LEU A 33 -6.29 9.82 29.15
CA LEU A 33 -5.66 8.51 29.09
C LEU A 33 -4.17 8.52 29.44
N LYS A 34 -3.50 9.68 29.42
CA LYS A 34 -2.09 9.77 29.82
C LYS A 34 -1.87 9.40 31.29
N ARG A 35 -2.89 9.56 32.13
CA ARG A 35 -2.81 9.21 33.56
C ARG A 35 -2.82 7.70 33.78
N GLU A 36 -3.62 6.98 33.00
CA GLU A 36 -3.84 5.55 33.16
C GLU A 36 -2.89 4.71 32.26
N VAL A 37 -2.51 5.25 31.09
CA VAL A 37 -1.59 4.61 30.14
C VAL A 37 -0.48 5.61 29.75
N PRO A 38 0.61 5.69 30.53
CA PRO A 38 1.65 6.71 30.34
C PRO A 38 2.40 6.58 29.01
N ASN A 39 2.35 5.39 28.38
CA ASN A 39 2.99 5.12 27.10
C ASN A 39 2.21 5.67 25.88
N LEU A 40 1.03 6.26 26.09
CA LEU A 40 0.28 6.93 25.04
C LEU A 40 0.61 8.43 24.98
N TYR A 41 0.97 8.88 23.78
CA TYR A 41 1.23 10.27 23.47
C TYR A 41 -0.01 10.92 22.89
N GLN A 42 -0.38 12.07 23.46
CA GLN A 42 -1.50 12.88 23.01
C GLN A 42 -1.03 13.89 21.96
N HIS A 43 -1.78 14.05 20.85
CA HIS A 43 -1.39 14.91 19.70
C HIS A 43 -2.21 16.19 19.47
N VAL A 44 -3.33 16.40 20.17
CA VAL A 44 -4.19 17.60 20.06
C VAL A 44 -3.96 18.52 21.25
N THR A 45 -3.26 19.64 21.03
CA THR A 45 -2.81 20.54 22.10
C THR A 45 -3.56 21.87 22.15
N PHE A 46 -4.67 22.00 21.43
CA PHE A 46 -5.48 23.23 21.35
C PHE A 46 -6.92 22.99 21.81
N PRO A 47 -7.67 24.04 22.17
CA PRO A 47 -9.08 23.92 22.53
C PRO A 47 -9.92 23.42 21.36
N THR A 48 -10.82 22.49 21.63
CA THR A 48 -11.69 21.85 20.63
C THR A 48 -13.16 22.20 20.84
N ARG A 49 -13.50 22.82 21.98
CA ARG A 49 -14.82 23.36 22.30
C ARG A 49 -14.65 24.51 23.29
N GLY A 50 -14.93 25.75 22.87
CA GLY A 50 -14.60 26.93 23.68
C GLY A 50 -13.13 26.92 24.10
N ASN A 51 -12.86 27.01 25.40
CA ASN A 51 -11.50 26.95 25.97
C ASN A 51 -11.05 25.54 26.37
N TRP A 52 -11.83 24.50 26.07
CA TRP A 52 -11.58 23.13 26.53
C TRP A 52 -11.09 22.21 25.42
N THR A 53 -10.09 21.38 25.72
CA THR A 53 -9.62 20.29 24.86
C THR A 53 -10.31 18.98 25.24
N LEU A 54 -11.46 18.74 24.60
CA LEU A 54 -12.30 17.56 24.80
C LEU A 54 -11.98 16.46 23.79
N ASN A 55 -11.78 16.85 22.53
CA ASN A 55 -11.36 15.93 21.48
C ASN A 55 -9.87 15.66 21.60
N ARG A 56 -9.48 14.39 21.64
CA ARG A 56 -8.08 13.98 21.82
C ARG A 56 -7.71 12.89 20.82
N CYS A 57 -6.41 12.79 20.55
CA CYS A 57 -5.82 11.75 19.73
C CYS A 57 -4.64 11.17 20.50
N TYR A 58 -4.66 9.87 20.77
CA TYR A 58 -3.61 9.14 21.47
C TYR A 58 -3.02 8.06 20.58
N THR A 59 -1.68 7.97 20.55
CA THR A 59 -0.95 6.89 19.89
C THR A 59 0.25 6.46 20.76
N PRO A 60 0.78 5.23 20.60
CA PRO A 60 1.99 4.82 21.31
C PRO A 60 3.27 5.47 20.73
N TYR A 61 3.15 6.27 19.67
CA TYR A 61 4.26 6.87 18.95
C TYR A 61 4.35 8.36 19.24
N LYS A 62 5.45 8.78 19.85
CA LYS A 62 5.70 10.20 20.10
C LYS A 62 5.81 10.96 18.77
N ASP A 63 5.22 12.15 18.71
CA ASP A 63 5.30 13.05 17.55
C ASP A 63 4.84 12.41 16.23
N SER A 64 3.89 11.47 16.28
CA SER A 64 3.39 10.79 15.07
C SER A 64 2.37 11.60 14.27
N TYR A 65 1.69 12.56 14.90
CA TYR A 65 0.72 13.44 14.24
C TYR A 65 0.95 14.92 14.60
N LYS A 66 0.63 15.79 13.65
CA LYS A 66 0.44 17.22 13.85
C LYS A 66 -1.06 17.49 13.72
N ALA A 67 -1.69 17.90 14.81
CA ALA A 67 -3.09 18.33 14.77
C ALA A 67 -3.17 19.78 14.29
N LEU A 68 -4.12 20.05 13.38
CA LEU A 68 -4.53 21.39 12.98
C LEU A 68 -6.00 21.60 13.32
N VAL A 69 -6.34 22.81 13.76
CA VAL A 69 -7.71 23.22 14.01
C VAL A 69 -8.37 23.69 12.72
N HIS A 70 -9.61 23.28 12.50
CA HIS A 70 -10.47 23.75 11.42
C HIS A 70 -11.81 24.25 11.98
N PRO A 71 -12.54 25.09 11.23
CA PRO A 71 -13.88 25.52 11.61
C PRO A 71 -14.80 24.30 11.89
N PRO A 72 -15.75 24.43 12.83
CA PRO A 72 -16.74 23.40 13.08
C PRO A 72 -17.49 22.99 11.80
N PHE A 73 -17.82 21.71 11.69
CA PHE A 73 -18.70 21.24 10.63
C PHE A 73 -20.15 21.63 10.93
N GLY A 74 -20.77 22.40 10.04
CA GLY A 74 -22.18 22.79 10.15
C GLY A 74 -22.48 23.57 11.43
N LYS A 75 -23.37 23.02 12.27
CA LYS A 75 -23.80 23.62 13.54
C LYS A 75 -23.11 23.02 14.77
N SER A 76 -22.03 22.27 14.59
CA SER A 76 -21.28 21.73 15.72
C SER A 76 -20.67 22.85 16.57
N ASP A 77 -20.68 22.68 17.88
CA ASP A 77 -19.95 23.52 18.81
C ASP A 77 -18.51 23.02 19.06
N HIS A 78 -18.12 21.90 18.42
CA HIS A 78 -16.76 21.37 18.42
C HIS A 78 -16.01 21.79 17.15
N ALA A 79 -14.76 22.21 17.32
CA ALA A 79 -13.86 22.44 16.20
C ALA A 79 -13.52 21.12 15.48
N ALA A 80 -13.44 21.18 14.16
CA ALA A 80 -12.91 20.07 13.37
C ALA A 80 -11.39 19.99 13.58
N ILE A 81 -10.85 18.78 13.58
CA ILE A 81 -9.42 18.53 13.78
C ILE A 81 -8.89 17.78 12.57
N PHE A 82 -7.90 18.36 11.91
CA PHE A 82 -7.18 17.70 10.84
C PHE A 82 -5.86 17.15 11.36
N LEU A 83 -5.74 15.82 11.39
CA LEU A 83 -4.54 15.12 11.85
C LEU A 83 -3.63 14.83 10.66
N ILE A 84 -2.52 15.56 10.58
CA ILE A 84 -1.49 15.32 9.58
C ILE A 84 -0.49 14.32 10.17
N PRO A 85 -0.30 13.13 9.57
CA PRO A 85 0.79 12.24 9.98
C PRO A 85 2.11 12.99 9.86
N LYS A 86 2.84 13.13 10.97
CA LYS A 86 4.25 13.57 10.98
C LYS A 86 5.18 12.46 10.53
N TYR A 87 4.64 11.28 10.24
CA TYR A 87 5.36 10.14 9.72
C TYR A 87 6.24 10.57 8.53
N LYS A 88 7.52 10.81 8.82
CA LYS A 88 8.56 10.62 7.82
C LYS A 88 8.57 9.13 7.61
N GLN A 89 8.13 8.68 6.43
CA GLN A 89 8.33 7.31 6.01
C GLN A 89 9.74 6.89 6.41
N THR A 90 9.84 6.10 7.48
CA THR A 90 11.06 5.36 7.80
C THR A 90 11.09 4.11 6.91
N LEU A 91 10.48 4.19 5.71
CA LEU A 91 10.98 3.46 4.58
C LEU A 91 12.37 4.04 4.34
N LYS A 92 13.36 3.24 4.71
CA LYS A 92 14.67 3.35 4.10
C LYS A 92 14.44 3.59 2.61
N TRP A 93 15.07 4.62 2.07
CA TRP A 93 15.28 4.80 0.65
C TRP A 93 16.14 3.62 0.17
N GLU A 94 15.58 2.42 0.19
CA GLU A 94 16.17 1.30 -0.50
C GLU A 94 16.06 1.65 -1.97
N ALA A 95 17.23 1.77 -2.60
CA ALA A 95 17.31 2.02 -4.01
C ALA A 95 16.45 0.98 -4.73
N PRO A 96 15.69 1.39 -5.76
CA PRO A 96 14.89 0.44 -6.52
C PRO A 96 15.79 -0.71 -7.01
N VAL A 97 15.36 -1.93 -6.75
CA VAL A 97 16.14 -3.12 -7.09
C VAL A 97 15.81 -3.50 -8.53
N GLN A 98 16.85 -3.69 -9.34
CA GLN A 98 16.71 -4.34 -10.64
C GLN A 98 16.60 -5.84 -10.40
N ARG A 99 15.52 -6.45 -10.89
CA ARG A 99 15.37 -7.90 -10.93
C ARG A 99 15.13 -8.34 -12.36
N GLU A 100 15.83 -9.38 -12.74
CA GLU A 100 15.54 -10.11 -13.97
C GLU A 100 14.32 -11.01 -13.73
N VAL A 101 13.36 -10.94 -14.65
CA VAL A 101 12.15 -11.74 -14.62
C VAL A 101 11.92 -12.33 -16.01
N THR A 102 11.39 -13.55 -16.05
CA THR A 102 10.92 -14.18 -17.28
C THR A 102 9.61 -13.53 -17.70
N HIS A 103 9.53 -13.07 -18.95
CA HIS A 103 8.34 -12.43 -19.49
C HIS A 103 7.62 -13.38 -20.44
N TRP A 104 6.50 -13.93 -19.97
CA TRP A 104 5.64 -14.82 -20.75
C TRP A 104 4.71 -13.98 -21.62
N THR A 105 4.99 -13.95 -22.92
CA THR A 105 4.10 -13.39 -23.95
C THR A 105 3.37 -14.50 -24.68
N ASP A 106 2.23 -14.18 -25.29
CA ASP A 106 1.50 -15.11 -26.17
C ASP A 106 2.42 -15.67 -27.27
N GLN A 107 3.30 -14.83 -27.82
CA GLN A 107 4.30 -15.25 -28.79
C GLN A 107 5.32 -16.26 -28.22
N SER A 108 5.85 -16.02 -27.01
CA SER A 108 6.77 -16.97 -26.37
C SER A 108 6.11 -18.27 -25.96
N MET A 109 4.83 -18.23 -25.57
CA MET A 109 4.04 -19.42 -25.28
C MET A 109 3.80 -20.23 -26.56
N ALA A 110 3.40 -19.57 -27.65
CA ALA A 110 3.21 -20.23 -28.95
C ALA A 110 4.52 -20.84 -29.47
N ALA A 111 5.64 -20.12 -29.39
CA ALA A 111 6.94 -20.65 -29.79
C ALA A 111 7.40 -21.84 -28.93
N LEU A 112 7.07 -21.84 -27.65
CA LEU A 112 7.39 -22.96 -26.75
C LEU A 112 6.52 -24.18 -27.09
N GLN A 113 5.24 -23.94 -27.39
CA GLN A 113 4.29 -24.96 -27.82
C GLN A 113 4.76 -25.63 -29.12
N ASP A 114 5.06 -24.85 -30.16
CA ASP A 114 5.57 -25.34 -31.44
C ASP A 114 6.85 -26.16 -31.27
N ALA A 115 7.78 -25.70 -30.43
CA ALA A 115 9.04 -26.41 -30.19
C ALA A 115 8.84 -27.72 -29.42
N LEU A 116 7.85 -27.80 -28.55
CA LEU A 116 7.50 -29.05 -27.85
C LEU A 116 6.80 -30.04 -28.79
N ASP A 117 5.97 -29.56 -29.71
CA ASP A 117 5.22 -30.39 -30.66
C ASP A 117 6.13 -30.98 -31.76
N ASP A 118 7.21 -30.28 -32.12
CA ASP A 118 8.20 -30.74 -33.12
C ASP A 118 9.22 -31.75 -32.56
N THR A 119 9.29 -31.93 -31.23
CA THR A 119 10.34 -32.73 -30.60
C THR A 119 9.97 -34.21 -30.47
N ASP A 120 10.79 -35.08 -31.07
CA ASP A 120 10.78 -36.51 -30.77
C ASP A 120 11.46 -36.81 -29.42
N ARG A 121 10.69 -37.37 -28.48
CA ARG A 121 11.08 -37.62 -27.09
C ARG A 121 11.57 -39.06 -27.00
N GLY A 122 12.81 -39.28 -27.46
CA GLY A 122 13.43 -40.60 -27.56
C GLY A 122 13.25 -41.49 -26.31
N SER A 123 13.29 -42.81 -26.49
CA SER A 123 13.08 -43.78 -25.42
C SER A 123 14.39 -44.24 -24.77
N THR A 124 14.43 -44.26 -23.44
CA THR A 124 15.49 -44.90 -22.64
C THR A 124 14.85 -45.90 -21.67
N ASP A 125 15.56 -47.00 -21.38
CA ASP A 125 15.11 -48.03 -20.43
C ASP A 125 15.32 -47.62 -18.96
N ASP A 126 16.11 -46.57 -18.71
CA ASP A 126 16.29 -45.96 -17.38
C ASP A 126 15.37 -44.74 -17.22
N VAL A 127 14.39 -44.86 -16.32
CA VAL A 127 13.41 -43.82 -16.02
C VAL A 127 14.06 -42.58 -15.39
N SER A 128 15.12 -42.77 -14.60
CA SER A 128 15.85 -41.66 -13.98
C SER A 128 16.60 -40.86 -15.04
N GLU A 129 17.30 -41.55 -15.94
CA GLU A 129 18.01 -40.93 -17.06
C GLU A 129 17.04 -40.22 -18.02
N PHE A 130 15.91 -40.86 -18.33
CA PHE A 130 14.85 -40.25 -19.13
C PHE A 130 14.32 -38.96 -18.48
N THR A 131 14.04 -39.00 -17.17
CA THR A 131 13.49 -37.85 -16.44
C THR A 131 14.48 -36.70 -16.40
N GLU A 132 15.76 -36.97 -16.14
CA GLU A 132 16.81 -35.95 -16.15
C GLU A 132 16.97 -35.34 -17.55
N ALA A 133 16.97 -36.16 -18.61
CA ALA A 133 17.05 -35.70 -19.99
C ALA A 133 15.85 -34.81 -20.36
N VAL A 134 14.62 -35.23 -20.02
CA VAL A 134 13.40 -34.46 -20.30
C VAL A 134 13.36 -33.16 -19.51
N VAL A 135 13.71 -33.17 -18.22
CA VAL A 135 13.73 -31.96 -17.39
C VAL A 135 14.81 -30.99 -17.90
N GLY A 136 15.99 -31.49 -18.23
CA GLY A 136 17.08 -30.68 -18.80
C GLY A 136 16.69 -30.09 -20.16
N PHE A 137 16.01 -30.88 -21.00
CA PHE A 137 15.51 -30.44 -22.30
C PHE A 137 14.45 -29.34 -22.18
N ILE A 138 13.44 -29.54 -21.33
CA ILE A 138 12.40 -28.53 -21.07
C ILE A 138 13.02 -27.26 -20.50
N GLY A 139 13.96 -27.38 -19.55
CA GLY A 139 14.67 -26.22 -18.98
C GLY A 139 15.40 -25.42 -20.06
N LYS A 140 16.12 -26.11 -20.96
CA LYS A 140 16.83 -25.47 -22.07
C LYS A 140 15.89 -24.81 -23.09
N LEU A 141 14.76 -25.46 -23.41
CA LEU A 141 13.73 -24.89 -24.28
C LEU A 141 13.14 -23.62 -23.67
N VAL A 142 12.76 -23.68 -22.40
CA VAL A 142 12.23 -22.53 -21.66
C VAL A 142 13.26 -21.38 -21.64
N ASP A 143 14.53 -21.67 -21.38
CA ASP A 143 15.59 -20.65 -21.36
C ASP A 143 15.86 -20.03 -22.73
N ASN A 144 15.70 -20.78 -23.82
CA ASN A 144 15.92 -20.29 -25.18
C ASN A 144 14.73 -19.52 -25.74
N THR A 145 13.51 -19.91 -25.37
CA THR A 145 12.28 -19.39 -25.95
C THR A 145 11.71 -18.22 -25.16
N ILE A 146 11.89 -18.20 -23.84
CA ILE A 146 11.29 -17.17 -22.99
C ILE A 146 12.24 -15.99 -22.81
N PRO A 147 11.86 -14.79 -23.26
CA PRO A 147 12.69 -13.62 -23.08
C PRO A 147 12.81 -13.24 -21.61
N ARG A 148 14.03 -12.93 -21.19
CA ARG A 148 14.33 -12.33 -19.90
C ARG A 148 14.25 -10.81 -20.01
N THR A 149 13.56 -10.17 -19.08
CA THR A 149 13.48 -8.72 -18.99
C THR A 149 13.89 -8.22 -17.62
N THR A 150 14.51 -7.05 -17.58
CA THR A 150 14.90 -6.42 -16.32
C THR A 150 13.79 -5.47 -15.88
N ILE A 151 13.15 -5.76 -14.76
CA ILE A 151 12.19 -4.86 -14.14
C ILE A 151 12.83 -4.12 -12.97
N LYS A 152 12.43 -2.85 -12.82
CA LYS A 152 12.79 -2.02 -11.67
C LYS A 152 11.67 -2.13 -10.64
N LYS A 153 11.94 -2.82 -9.52
CA LYS A 153 10.96 -2.97 -8.43
C LYS A 153 11.25 -1.96 -7.33
N PHE A 154 10.24 -1.16 -7.00
CA PHE A 154 10.32 -0.24 -5.87
C PHE A 154 9.92 -0.96 -4.57
N PRO A 155 10.58 -0.71 -3.44
CA PRO A 155 10.27 -1.36 -2.16
C PRO A 155 8.81 -1.22 -1.72
N ASN A 156 8.13 -0.14 -2.13
CA ASN A 156 6.73 0.14 -1.80
C ASN A 156 5.78 -0.02 -3.00
N GLN A 157 6.20 -0.74 -4.05
CA GLN A 157 5.28 -1.06 -5.14
C GLN A 157 4.18 -1.98 -4.59
N LYS A 158 2.96 -1.45 -4.47
CA LYS A 158 1.82 -2.20 -3.95
C LYS A 158 1.54 -3.39 -4.89
N PRO A 159 1.25 -4.59 -4.37
CA PRO A 159 1.05 -5.77 -5.21
C PRO A 159 -0.08 -5.62 -6.24
N TRP A 160 -1.08 -4.81 -5.92
CA TRP A 160 -2.21 -4.49 -6.80
C TRP A 160 -1.90 -3.38 -7.80
N LEU A 161 -0.72 -2.74 -7.76
CA LEU A 161 -0.34 -1.69 -8.69
C LEU A 161 0.25 -2.32 -9.96
N ASP A 162 -0.62 -2.81 -10.83
CA ASP A 162 -0.25 -3.38 -12.12
C ASP A 162 -0.05 -2.30 -13.20
N LYS A 163 0.28 -2.74 -14.42
CA LYS A 163 0.52 -1.85 -15.56
C LYS A 163 -0.73 -1.02 -15.90
N THR A 164 -1.90 -1.66 -15.92
CA THR A 164 -3.18 -1.02 -16.24
C THR A 164 -3.50 0.11 -15.25
N ILE A 165 -3.31 -0.14 -13.95
CA ILE A 165 -3.53 0.86 -12.91
C ILE A 165 -2.49 1.98 -13.00
N CYS A 166 -1.22 1.67 -13.29
CA CYS A 166 -0.21 2.69 -13.53
C CYS A 166 -0.57 3.58 -14.73
N GLU A 167 -1.03 3.00 -15.83
CA GLU A 167 -1.45 3.74 -17.03
C GLU A 167 -2.68 4.62 -16.77
N ALA A 168 -3.65 4.11 -16.01
CA ALA A 168 -4.82 4.88 -15.59
C ALA A 168 -4.43 6.07 -14.68
N LEU A 169 -3.56 5.86 -13.70
CA LEU A 169 -3.05 6.93 -12.82
C LEU A 169 -2.26 7.97 -13.59
N ASN A 170 -1.40 7.55 -14.52
CA ASN A 170 -0.63 8.47 -15.37
C ASN A 170 -1.54 9.29 -16.28
N SER A 171 -2.54 8.65 -16.90
CA SER A 171 -3.54 9.34 -17.73
C SER A 171 -4.34 10.37 -16.92
N CYS A 172 -4.78 9.99 -15.72
CA CYS A 172 -5.50 10.87 -14.80
C CYS A 172 -4.64 12.08 -14.38
N THR A 173 -3.36 11.84 -14.07
CA THR A 173 -2.39 12.89 -13.72
C THR A 173 -2.14 13.84 -14.89
N ALA A 174 -1.99 13.30 -16.11
CA ALA A 174 -1.81 14.10 -17.32
C ALA A 174 -3.03 14.98 -17.60
N ALA A 175 -4.25 14.41 -17.55
CA ALA A 175 -5.50 15.14 -17.75
C ALA A 175 -5.70 16.24 -16.69
N TYR A 176 -5.35 15.97 -15.43
CA TYR A 176 -5.37 16.98 -14.37
C TYR A 176 -4.42 18.15 -14.68
N ASN A 177 -3.17 17.85 -15.03
CA ASN A 177 -2.18 18.87 -15.33
C ASN A 177 -2.58 19.71 -16.54
N MET A 178 -3.12 19.08 -17.59
CA MET A 178 -3.67 19.78 -18.74
C MET A 178 -4.87 20.65 -18.35
N GLY A 179 -5.74 20.15 -17.50
CA GLY A 179 -6.90 20.88 -16.96
C GLY A 179 -6.53 22.15 -16.19
N ILE A 180 -5.41 22.12 -15.45
CA ILE A 180 -4.85 23.30 -14.78
C ILE A 180 -4.32 24.32 -15.80
N ILE A 181 -3.66 23.86 -16.88
CA ILE A 181 -3.08 24.74 -17.90
C ILE A 181 -4.16 25.41 -18.76
N ASN A 182 -5.15 24.63 -19.20
CA ASN A 182 -6.18 25.09 -20.13
C ASN A 182 -7.45 25.64 -19.44
N GLY A 183 -7.55 25.50 -18.11
CA GLY A 183 -8.71 25.94 -17.31
C GLY A 183 -9.95 25.04 -17.45
N ASN A 184 -9.85 23.89 -18.12
CA ASN A 184 -10.95 22.96 -18.37
C ASN A 184 -10.67 21.57 -17.77
N MET A 185 -11.46 21.21 -16.76
CA MET A 185 -11.32 19.95 -16.02
C MET A 185 -12.18 18.79 -16.56
N ASP A 186 -12.87 18.93 -17.68
CA ASP A 186 -13.85 17.92 -18.12
C ASP A 186 -13.20 16.61 -18.56
N GLU A 187 -12.02 16.67 -19.20
CA GLU A 187 -11.23 15.49 -19.52
C GLU A 187 -10.75 14.76 -18.26
N TYR A 188 -10.26 15.49 -17.25
CA TYR A 188 -9.90 14.93 -15.95
C TYR A 188 -11.09 14.24 -15.29
N LYS A 189 -12.28 14.86 -15.27
CA LYS A 189 -13.49 14.24 -14.71
C LYS A 189 -13.86 12.96 -15.46
N SER A 190 -13.82 12.98 -16.80
CA SER A 190 -14.11 11.80 -17.62
C SER A 190 -13.17 10.63 -17.29
N VAL A 191 -11.86 10.90 -17.25
CA VAL A 191 -10.85 9.87 -16.95
C VAL A 191 -10.91 9.42 -15.48
N ALA A 192 -11.15 10.32 -14.54
CA ALA A 192 -11.22 9.98 -13.11
C ALA A 192 -12.45 9.12 -12.76
N TYR A 193 -13.60 9.38 -13.40
CA TYR A 193 -14.85 8.65 -13.14
C TYR A 193 -15.06 7.44 -14.07
N GLY A 194 -14.34 7.35 -15.20
CA GLY A 194 -14.38 6.19 -16.11
C GLY A 194 -13.74 4.91 -15.55
N VAL A 195 -12.90 5.02 -14.52
CA VAL A 195 -12.23 3.88 -13.86
C VAL A 195 -13.16 3.16 -12.86
N ALA A 196 -14.32 3.73 -12.54
CA ALA A 196 -15.30 3.18 -11.60
C ALA A 196 -16.40 2.32 -12.26
N GLY A 197 -16.14 1.76 -13.44
CA GLY A 197 -17.00 0.76 -14.07
C GLY A 197 -16.75 -0.65 -13.52
N TRP A 198 -17.14 -0.89 -12.27
CA TRP A 198 -17.32 -2.21 -11.67
C TRP A 198 -18.69 -2.28 -11.00
#